data_AF-A0A518HHU4-F1
#
_entry.id   AF-A0A518HHU4-F1
#
_cell.length_a   1.000
_cell.length_b   1.000
_cell.length_c   1.000
_cell.angle_alpha   90.00
_cell.angle_beta   90.00
_cell.angle_gamma   90.00
#
_symmetry.space_group_name_H-M   'P 1'
#
loop_
_entity.id
_entity.type
_entity.pdbx_description
1 polymer ?
#
loop_
_entity_poly.entity_id
_entity_poly.type
_entity_poly.pdbx_seq_one_letter_code
_entity_poly.pdbx_strand_id
1 'polypeptide(L)' 'MKDNGDFVRHWLPELANVPNSHVHRPWEMSREQQQQSNCVIGVDYPTPIVDLLASAEHHEMLYRAATE' A
#
# COMPACT_ATOMS: atom_id res chain seq x y z
N MET A 1 7.69 -11.82 14.95
CA MET A 1 7.79 -10.38 15.26
C MET A 1 6.97 -9.66 14.20
N LYS A 2 5.95 -8.88 14.57
CA LYS A 2 5.33 -7.97 13.60
C LYS A 2 6.35 -6.88 13.31
N ASP A 3 6.76 -6.75 12.06
CA ASP A 3 7.53 -5.60 11.59
C ASP A 3 6.72 -4.34 11.92
N ASN A 4 7.36 -3.34 12.52
CA ASN A 4 6.71 -2.08 12.88
C ASN A 4 6.59 -1.14 11.68
N GLY A 5 7.18 -1.47 10.53
CA GLY A 5 7.25 -0.60 9.35
C GLY A 5 8.39 0.41 9.43
N ASP A 6 9.38 0.20 10.29
CA ASP A 6 10.52 1.11 10.47
C ASP A 6 11.33 1.27 9.18
N PHE A 7 11.47 0.17 8.42
CA PHE A 7 12.09 0.20 7.10
C PHE A 7 11.31 1.08 6.11
N VAL A 8 9.98 0.94 6.08
CA VAL A 8 9.11 1.73 5.19
C VAL A 8 9.24 3.20 5.51
N ARG A 9 9.17 3.58 6.79
CA ARG A 9 9.28 4.99 7.22
C ARG A 9 10.66 5.60 6.98
N HIS A 10 11.71 4.78 7.04
CA HIS A 10 13.06 5.25 6.73
C HIS A 10 13.19 5.69 5.27
N TRP A 11 12.58 4.93 4.35
CA TRP A 11 12.68 5.18 2.91
C TRP A 11 11.55 6.05 2.33
N LEU A 12 10.40 6.07 2.99
CA LEU A 12 9.21 6.84 2.62
C LEU A 12 8.84 7.77 3.79
N PRO A 13 9.53 8.92 3.93
CA PRO A 13 9.32 9.84 5.05
C PRO A 13 7.90 10.42 5.10
N GLU A 14 7.17 10.45 3.99
CA GLU A 14 5.76 10.82 3.93
C GLU A 14 4.86 9.87 4.73
N LEU A 15 5.30 8.62 4.96
CA LEU A 15 4.58 7.63 5.77
C LEU A 15 5.02 7.62 7.25
N ALA A 16 5.90 8.54 7.68
CA ALA A 16 6.50 8.51 9.01
C ALA A 16 5.47 8.52 10.15
N ASN A 17 4.36 9.25 9.98
CA ASN A 17 3.30 9.37 10.99
C ASN A 17 2.12 8.41 10.76
N VAL A 18 2.23 7.50 9.78
CA VAL A 18 1.19 6.51 9.51
C VAL A 18 1.22 5.41 10.59
N PRO A 19 0.07 5.04 11.18
CA PRO A 19 0.01 4.00 12.21
C PRO A 19 0.56 2.66 11.70
N ASN A 20 1.18 1.87 12.58
CA ASN A 20 1.73 0.54 12.23
C ASN A 20 0.68 -0.38 11.57
N SER A 21 -0.60 -0.22 11.91
CA SER A 21 -1.69 -0.98 11.30
C SER A 21 -1.91 -0.68 9.81
N HIS A 22 -1.48 0.50 9.34
CA HIS A 22 -1.73 0.98 7.98
C HIS A 22 -0.46 1.27 7.18
N VAL A 23 0.74 1.19 7.77
CA VAL A 23 2.01 1.55 7.10
C VAL A 23 2.26 0.76 5.80
N HIS A 24 1.79 -0.48 5.71
CA HIS A 24 1.89 -1.31 4.50
C HIS A 24 0.70 -1.15 3.53
N ARG A 25 -0.40 -0.54 3.99
CA ARG A 25 -1.64 -0.35 3.23
C ARG A 25 -2.25 1.02 3.54
N PRO A 26 -1.51 2.13 3.29
CA PRO A 26 -1.93 3.46 3.73
C PRO A 26 -3.23 3.93 3.06
N TRP A 27 -3.59 3.37 1.90
CA TRP A 27 -4.87 3.60 1.21
C TRP A 27 -6.10 3.07 1.96
N GLU A 28 -5.94 2.21 2.97
CA GLU A 28 -7.06 1.74 3.81
C GLU A 28 -7.40 2.72 4.94
N MET A 29 -6.59 3.77 5.13
CA MET A 29 -6.86 4.80 6.14
C MET A 29 -8.12 5.60 5.81
N SER A 30 -8.93 5.87 6.84
CA SER A 30 -10.02 6.84 6.77
C SER A 30 -9.47 8.24 6.49
N ARG A 31 -10.33 9.14 6.00
CA ARG A 31 -9.93 10.53 5.74
C ARG A 31 -9.42 11.25 6.99
N GLU A 32 -9.99 10.95 8.16
CA GLU A 32 -9.55 11.49 9.44
C GLU A 32 -8.15 10.96 9.81
N GLN A 33 -7.89 9.67 9.63
CA GLN A 33 -6.58 9.07 9.88
C GLN A 33 -5.51 9.67 8.96
N GLN A 34 -5.83 9.86 7.67
CA GLN A 34 -4.94 10.52 6.71
C GLN A 34 -4.56 11.94 7.15
N GLN A 35 -5.53 12.71 7.65
CA GLN A 35 -5.29 14.05 8.19
C GLN A 35 -4.42 14.02 9.45
N GLN A 36 -4.72 13.12 10.39
CA GLN A 36 -3.94 12.96 11.63
C GLN A 36 -2.49 12.53 11.36
N SER A 37 -2.28 11.73 10.32
CA SER A 37 -0.95 11.30 9.87
C SER A 37 -0.25 12.28 8.93
N ASN A 38 -0.87 13.40 8.56
CA ASN A 38 -0.35 14.34 7.55
C ASN A 38 0.06 13.63 6.25
N CYS A 39 -0.70 12.62 5.83
CA CYS A 39 -0.46 11.83 4.64
C CYS A 39 -1.80 11.58 3.93
N VAL A 40 -2.12 12.43 2.96
CA VAL A 40 -3.33 12.32 2.14
C VAL A 40 -3.07 11.42 0.94
N ILE A 41 -3.86 10.36 0.83
CA ILE A 41 -3.74 9.40 -0.26
C ILE A 41 -4.25 10.03 -1.56
N GLY A 42 -3.46 9.91 -2.63
CA GLY A 42 -3.65 10.58 -3.91
C GLY A 42 -3.00 11.97 -4.01
N VAL A 43 -2.42 12.49 -2.93
CA VAL A 43 -1.72 13.79 -2.92
C VAL A 43 -0.29 13.61 -2.41
N ASP A 44 -0.13 13.22 -1.15
CA ASP A 44 1.17 13.05 -0.50
C ASP A 44 1.74 11.64 -0.75
N TYR A 45 0.86 10.65 -0.88
CA TYR A 45 1.23 9.27 -1.23
C TYR A 45 0.22 8.70 -2.23
N PRO A 46 0.63 8.00 -3.29
CA PRO A 46 -0.28 7.55 -4.34
C PRO A 46 -1.28 6.47 -3.86
N THR A 47 -2.42 6.40 -4.55
CA THR A 47 -3.28 5.21 -4.48
C THR A 47 -2.59 4.01 -5.12
N PRO A 48 -2.95 2.76 -4.76
CA PRO A 48 -2.50 1.58 -5.48
C PRO A 48 -2.72 1.73 -6.99
N ILE A 49 -1.66 1.49 -7.77
CA ILE A 49 -1.70 1.63 -9.22
C ILE A 49 -2.53 0.51 -9.86
N VAL A 50 -2.52 -0.67 -9.23
CA VAL A 50 -3.26 -1.86 -9.64
C VAL A 50 -3.94 -2.49 -8.43
N ASP A 51 -5.06 -3.18 -8.67
CA ASP A 51 -5.59 -4.11 -7.68
C ASP A 51 -4.71 -5.36 -7.65
N LEU A 52 -4.18 -5.69 -6.46
CA LEU A 52 -3.20 -6.77 -6.32
C LEU A 52 -3.79 -8.14 -6.64
N LEU A 53 -5.03 -8.41 -6.22
CA LEU A 53 -5.65 -9.73 -6.42
C LEU A 53 -6.07 -9.93 -7.86
N ALA A 54 -6.79 -8.96 -8.43
CA ALA A 54 -7.22 -9.03 -9.82
C ALA A 54 -6.04 -9.07 -10.79
N SER A 55 -4.96 -8.33 -10.51
CA SER A 55 -3.75 -8.39 -11.34
C SER A 55 -3.03 -9.72 -11.22
N ALA A 56 -2.96 -10.32 -10.04
CA ALA A 56 -2.38 -11.65 -9.85
C ALA A 56 -3.19 -12.73 -10.61
N GLU A 57 -4.51 -12.73 -10.46
CA GLU A 57 -5.40 -13.66 -11.17
C GLU A 57 -5.27 -13.53 -12.69
N HIS A 58 -5.23 -12.31 -13.21
CA HIS A 58 -5.07 -12.06 -14.63
C HIS A 58 -3.74 -12.59 -15.17
N HIS A 59 -2.63 -12.34 -14.46
CA HIS A 59 -1.32 -12.84 -14.88
C HIS A 59 -1.22 -14.37 -14.74
N GLU A 60 -1.83 -14.97 -13.73
CA GLU A 60 -1.87 -16.42 -13.56
C GLU A 60 -2.60 -17.10 -14.74
N MET A 61 -3.73 -16.54 -15.17
CA MET A 61 -4.46 -17.02 -16.34
C MET A 61 -3.60 -16.96 -17.61
N LEU A 62 -2.92 -15.83 -17.86
CA LEU A 62 -2.04 -15.67 -19.02
C LEU A 62 -0.88 -16.67 -18.99
N TYR A 63 -0.27 -16.88 -17.82
CA TYR A 63 0.82 -17.83 -17.65
C TYR A 63 0.39 -19.26 -17.97
N ARG A 64 -0.77 -19.69 -17.44
CA ARG A 64 -1.33 -21.04 -17.69
C ARG A 64 -1.62 -21.23 -19.19
N ALA A 65 -2.24 -20.25 -19.84
CA ALA A 65 -2.55 -20.30 -21.26
C ALA A 65 -1.31 -20.33 -22.17
N ALA A 66 -0.16 -19.85 -21.70
CA ALA A 66 1.10 -19.87 -22.44
C ALA A 66 1.95 -21.12 -22.19
N THR A 67 1.64 -21.88 -21.13
CA THR A 67 2.34 -23.13 -20.77
C THR A 67 1.59 -24.41 -21.16
N GLU A 68 0.33 -24.29 -21.59
CA GLU A 68 -0.44 -25.32 -22.32
C GLU A 68 -0.12 -25.33 -23.82
#